data_AF-A0A2P4ZIM6-F1
#
_entry.id   AF-A0A2P4ZIM6-F1
#
_cell.length_a   1.000
_cell.length_b   1.000
_cell.length_c   1.000
_cell.angle_alpha   90.00
_cell.angle_beta   90.00
_cell.angle_gamma   90.00
#
_symmetry.space_group_name_H-M   'P 1'
#
loop_
_entity.id
_entity.type
_entity.pdbx_description
1 polymer ?
#
loop_
_entity_poly.entity_id
_entity_poly.type
_entity_poly.pdbx_seq_one_letter_code
_entity_poly.pdbx_strand_id
1 'polypeptide(L)'
;MDQTLVTEAEVRSNNNIAYPYVQMEDGHWARIENGLTSEMYAPGVAAMGMRSSVNDLLKFCAAVMNRYDCEKNIHPSQELLHPAKEKENPLRQISSMWGWCGLDRWTMVSTIIPRQISYNAIHRHEDIIGRNSESRTLYGHSGITEGSVATTYLIPSSHSAIVVLSNAAYAGDASDATSQIMLQALFDLQPSVNLVAAIELSRNERLERHEKMISIWQENRDVSKYKATPEELVGSYIGLNVSRINIIRSDKSPSGLAVVFADQESSRCELEPYNSDSLSYLPMKHEETIARGMIDWDYWTVGIFNFVRQDRDRQQGDVVGLEWKWDEYDYPALWEKEQ
;
A
#
# COMPACT_ATOMS: atom_id res chain seq x y z
N MET A 1 14.78 -13.25 15.57
CA MET A 1 13.52 -12.60 15.14
C MET A 1 12.63 -13.76 14.80
N ASP A 2 11.87 -14.22 15.78
CA ASP A 2 11.37 -15.61 15.84
C ASP A 2 9.88 -15.69 15.49
N GLN A 3 9.26 -14.54 15.26
CA GLN A 3 7.86 -14.29 14.91
C GLN A 3 7.77 -13.36 13.68
N THR A 4 8.86 -13.19 12.94
CA THR A 4 8.86 -12.54 11.62
C THR A 4 8.68 -13.62 10.57
N LEU A 5 7.63 -13.50 9.75
CA LEU A 5 7.18 -14.53 8.82
C LEU A 5 7.09 -13.93 7.41
N VAL A 6 7.39 -14.76 6.41
CA VAL A 6 7.26 -14.38 4.98
C VAL A 6 6.47 -15.44 4.22
N THR A 7 6.65 -16.72 4.57
CA THR A 7 6.07 -17.80 3.78
C THR A 7 4.63 -18.12 4.19
N GLU A 8 3.84 -18.63 3.26
CA GLU A 8 2.45 -19.04 3.51
C GLU A 8 2.38 -20.12 4.59
N ALA A 9 3.31 -21.09 4.55
CA ALA A 9 3.36 -22.18 5.51
C ALA A 9 3.62 -21.67 6.93
N GLU A 10 4.55 -20.73 7.10
CA GLU A 10 4.82 -20.07 8.37
C GLU A 10 3.58 -19.33 8.89
N VAL A 11 2.92 -18.55 8.03
CA VAL A 11 1.74 -17.78 8.43
C VAL A 11 0.57 -18.68 8.81
N ARG A 12 0.27 -19.72 8.02
CA ARG A 12 -0.84 -20.66 8.30
C ARG A 12 -0.62 -21.51 9.54
N SER A 13 0.63 -21.81 9.88
CA SER A 13 0.98 -22.60 11.07
C SER A 13 1.05 -21.76 12.36
N ASN A 14 1.06 -20.43 12.24
CA ASN A 14 1.15 -19.51 13.37
C ASN A 14 -0.24 -19.13 13.89
N ASN A 15 -0.47 -19.31 15.19
CA ASN A 15 -1.74 -18.98 15.87
C ASN A 15 -1.79 -17.55 16.43
N ASN A 16 -0.73 -16.76 16.23
CA ASN A 16 -0.55 -15.40 16.72
C ASN A 16 -0.48 -14.40 15.55
N ILE A 17 -1.44 -14.50 14.62
CA ILE A 17 -1.58 -13.61 13.48
C ILE A 17 -2.83 -12.76 13.69
N ALA A 18 -2.66 -11.45 13.71
CA ALA A 18 -3.78 -10.51 13.73
C ALA A 18 -4.47 -10.51 12.36
N TYR A 19 -5.80 -10.52 12.36
CA TYR A 19 -6.56 -10.33 11.14
C TYR A 19 -6.66 -8.85 10.79
N PRO A 20 -6.59 -8.48 9.50
CA PRO A 20 -6.86 -7.12 9.06
C PRO A 20 -8.35 -6.79 9.15
N TYR A 21 -8.64 -5.53 9.46
CA TYR A 21 -9.99 -5.00 9.55
C TYR A 21 -10.13 -3.67 8.79
N VAL A 22 -11.31 -3.47 8.22
CA VAL A 22 -11.73 -2.18 7.63
C VAL A 22 -12.99 -1.69 8.32
N GLN A 23 -13.09 -0.38 8.51
CA GLN A 23 -14.31 0.25 9.00
C GLN A 23 -15.31 0.41 7.85
N MET A 24 -16.53 -0.06 8.06
CA MET A 24 -17.65 0.07 7.14
C MET A 24 -18.34 1.43 7.29
N GLU A 25 -19.13 1.85 6.29
CA GLU A 25 -19.88 3.12 6.31
C GLU A 25 -20.77 3.32 7.56
N ASP A 26 -21.33 2.24 8.12
CA ASP A 26 -22.16 2.28 9.33
C ASP A 26 -21.34 2.31 10.64
N GLY A 27 -20.01 2.33 10.52
CA GLY A 27 -19.05 2.41 11.62
C GLY A 27 -18.61 1.07 12.22
N HIS A 28 -19.18 -0.08 11.82
CA HIS A 28 -18.71 -1.38 12.31
C HIS A 28 -17.40 -1.80 11.62
N TRP A 29 -16.63 -2.66 12.28
CA TRP A 29 -15.38 -3.19 11.72
C TRP A 29 -15.61 -4.58 11.12
N ALA A 30 -15.27 -4.73 9.84
CA ALA A 30 -15.33 -5.99 9.12
C ALA A 30 -13.93 -6.56 8.91
N ARG A 31 -13.80 -7.87 9.12
CA ARG A 31 -12.56 -8.61 8.85
C ARG A 31 -12.36 -8.72 7.34
N ILE A 32 -11.13 -8.52 6.87
CA ILE A 32 -10.73 -8.79 5.49
C ILE A 32 -10.17 -10.21 5.42
N GLU A 33 -10.72 -11.03 4.52
CA GLU A 33 -10.30 -12.44 4.34
C GLU A 33 -9.15 -12.59 3.34
N ASN A 34 -8.96 -11.60 2.46
CA ASN A 34 -7.92 -11.58 1.44
C ASN A 34 -6.70 -10.82 1.97
N GLY A 35 -5.73 -11.49 2.60
CA GLY A 35 -4.61 -10.79 3.26
C GLY A 35 -3.29 -11.53 3.30
N LEU A 36 -3.14 -12.61 2.52
CA LEU A 36 -1.91 -13.39 2.51
C LEU A 36 -1.05 -13.11 1.27
N THR A 37 -0.31 -12.00 1.28
CA THR A 37 0.93 -11.93 0.50
C THR A 37 1.85 -13.05 0.96
N SER A 38 2.20 -13.95 0.05
CA SER A 38 3.08 -15.10 0.27
C SER A 38 3.98 -15.31 -0.94
N GLU A 39 5.03 -16.13 -0.81
CA GLU A 39 5.97 -16.53 -1.85
C GLU A 39 5.34 -16.97 -3.18
N MET A 40 4.06 -17.37 -3.16
CA MET A 40 3.28 -17.73 -4.34
C MET A 40 2.82 -16.50 -5.17
N TYR A 41 2.93 -15.28 -4.63
CA TYR A 41 2.48 -14.00 -5.20
C TYR A 41 3.69 -13.14 -5.66
N ALA A 42 4.51 -13.72 -6.54
CA ALA A 42 5.95 -13.48 -6.71
C ALA A 42 6.52 -12.04 -6.81
N PRO A 43 5.83 -10.98 -7.29
CA PRO A 43 6.42 -9.63 -7.19
C PRO A 43 6.06 -8.88 -5.88
N GLY A 44 4.95 -9.21 -5.22
CA GLY A 44 4.45 -8.44 -4.07
C GLY A 44 5.16 -8.75 -2.73
N VAL A 45 5.76 -9.93 -2.62
CA VAL A 45 6.35 -10.42 -1.35
C VAL A 45 7.54 -9.59 -0.90
N ALA A 46 8.41 -9.22 -1.84
CA ALA A 46 9.57 -8.41 -1.54
C ALA A 46 9.19 -6.99 -1.08
N ALA A 47 8.06 -6.47 -1.59
CA ALA A 47 7.59 -5.13 -1.26
C ALA A 47 6.76 -5.09 0.04
N MET A 48 5.87 -6.07 0.25
CA MET A 48 4.79 -5.98 1.25
C MET A 48 4.50 -7.33 1.96
N GLY A 49 5.34 -8.35 1.77
CA GLY A 49 5.06 -9.73 2.22
C GLY A 49 5.43 -10.06 3.66
N MET A 50 6.12 -9.18 4.36
CA MET A 50 6.62 -9.46 5.71
C MET A 50 5.56 -9.23 6.77
N ARG A 51 5.40 -10.20 7.68
CA ARG A 51 4.62 -10.06 8.92
C ARG A 51 5.56 -10.13 10.10
N SER A 52 5.33 -9.30 11.11
CA SER A 52 6.21 -9.25 12.28
C SER A 52 5.44 -8.87 13.53
N SER A 53 6.15 -8.89 14.67
CA SER A 53 5.64 -8.45 15.96
C SER A 53 6.40 -7.21 16.43
N VAL A 54 5.81 -6.46 17.36
CA VAL A 54 6.49 -5.33 18.01
C VAL A 54 7.84 -5.77 18.60
N ASN A 55 7.89 -6.94 19.25
CA ASN A 55 9.12 -7.45 19.86
C ASN A 55 10.22 -7.70 18.82
N ASP A 56 9.90 -8.32 17.69
CA ASP A 56 10.92 -8.60 16.67
C ASP A 56 11.32 -7.37 15.88
N LEU A 57 10.40 -6.44 15.61
CA LEU A 57 10.75 -5.15 15.03
C LEU A 57 11.62 -4.32 15.98
N LEU A 58 11.40 -4.37 17.30
CA LEU A 58 12.29 -3.72 18.27
C LEU A 58 13.67 -4.39 18.32
N LYS A 59 13.76 -5.73 18.22
CA LYS A 59 15.05 -6.43 18.07
C LYS A 59 15.77 -6.00 16.79
N PHE A 60 15.03 -5.89 15.67
CA PHE A 60 15.56 -5.38 14.41
C PHE A 60 16.07 -3.95 14.60
N CYS A 61 15.27 -3.05 15.18
CA CYS A 61 15.65 -1.68 15.47
C CYS A 61 16.95 -1.59 16.30
N ALA A 62 17.07 -2.41 17.34
CA ALA A 62 18.26 -2.47 18.17
C ALA A 62 19.50 -2.95 17.39
N ALA A 63 19.34 -3.97 16.53
CA ALA A 63 20.42 -4.44 15.66
C ALA A 63 20.85 -3.36 14.64
N VAL A 64 19.89 -2.62 14.07
CA VAL A 64 20.15 -1.49 13.16
C VAL A 64 20.92 -0.37 13.86
N MET A 65 20.49 0.04 15.08
CA MET A 65 21.18 1.07 15.85
C MET A 65 22.58 0.62 16.30
N ASN A 66 22.74 -0.63 16.72
CA ASN A 66 24.06 -1.18 17.04
C ASN A 66 25.01 -1.11 15.83
N ARG A 67 24.50 -1.44 14.63
CA ARG A 67 25.28 -1.31 13.40
C ARG A 67 25.58 0.16 13.07
N TYR A 68 24.63 1.06 13.30
CA TYR A 68 24.84 2.50 13.13
C TYR A 68 26.03 3.00 13.96
N ASP A 69 26.09 2.60 15.23
CA ASP A 69 27.18 2.97 16.14
C ASP A 69 28.53 2.46 15.64
N CYS A 70 28.58 1.17 15.26
CA CYS A 70 29.78 0.55 14.69
C CYS A 70 30.30 1.31 13.46
N GLU A 71 29.44 1.69 12.52
CA GLU A 71 29.83 2.45 11.32
C GLU A 71 30.30 3.88 11.63
N LYS A 72 29.91 4.43 12.77
CA LYS A 72 30.33 5.75 13.26
C LYS A 72 31.52 5.69 14.22
N ASN A 73 32.09 4.51 14.46
CA ASN A 73 33.11 4.27 15.50
C ASN A 73 32.65 4.74 16.89
N ILE A 74 31.35 4.66 17.16
CA ILE A 74 30.76 4.86 18.49
C ILE A 74 30.77 3.49 19.15
N HIS A 75 31.35 3.37 20.35
CA HIS A 75 31.33 2.11 21.07
C HIS A 75 29.90 1.79 21.50
N PRO A 76 29.28 0.71 21.00
CA PRO A 76 27.92 0.36 21.40
C PRO A 76 27.92 0.01 22.90
N SER A 77 26.92 0.49 23.61
CA SER A 77 26.73 0.21 25.05
C SER A 77 26.52 -1.28 25.34
N GLN A 78 26.04 -2.03 24.35
CA GLN A 78 25.92 -3.48 24.36
C GLN A 78 26.17 -4.01 22.95
N GLU A 79 27.19 -4.83 22.75
CA GLU A 79 27.40 -5.56 21.49
C GLU A 79 26.28 -6.60 21.33
N LEU A 80 25.22 -6.23 20.62
CA LEU A 80 24.10 -7.13 20.30
C LEU A 80 24.44 -8.09 19.16
N LEU A 81 25.44 -7.75 18.36
CA LEU A 81 25.97 -8.58 17.29
C LEU A 81 27.38 -8.99 17.69
N HIS A 82 27.58 -10.27 17.99
CA HIS A 82 28.91 -10.84 17.77
C HIS A 82 29.30 -10.53 16.32
N PRO A 83 30.58 -10.30 16.02
CA PRO A 83 31.04 -10.18 14.65
C PRO A 83 30.85 -11.54 13.96
N ALA A 84 29.61 -11.87 13.58
CA ALA A 84 29.35 -12.70 12.43
C ALA A 84 30.27 -12.14 11.35
N LYS A 85 31.13 -13.00 10.79
CA LYS A 85 32.14 -12.62 9.78
C LYS A 85 31.52 -11.53 8.92
N GLU A 86 32.09 -10.31 8.87
CA GLU A 86 31.41 -9.13 8.29
C GLU A 86 30.78 -9.39 6.89
N LYS A 87 31.31 -10.38 6.17
CA LYS A 87 30.82 -10.92 4.90
C LYS A 87 29.49 -11.69 4.96
N GLU A 88 28.96 -12.02 6.13
CA GLU A 88 27.72 -12.76 6.35
C GLU A 88 26.66 -11.90 7.07
N ASN A 89 27.04 -10.71 7.55
CA ASN A 89 26.08 -9.80 8.19
C ASN A 89 25.18 -9.15 7.12
N PRO A 90 23.85 -9.41 7.12
CA PRO A 90 22.92 -8.79 6.16
C PRO A 90 22.81 -7.27 6.34
N LEU A 91 23.15 -6.74 7.52
CA LEU A 91 23.14 -5.31 7.83
C LEU A 91 24.48 -4.62 7.52
N ARG A 92 25.47 -5.30 6.93
CA ARG A 92 26.79 -4.71 6.62
C ARG A 92 26.73 -3.49 5.69
N GLN A 93 25.61 -3.34 4.97
CA GLN A 93 25.30 -2.28 4.00
C GLN A 93 24.16 -1.39 4.50
N ILE A 94 23.88 -1.35 5.81
CA ILE A 94 22.75 -0.57 6.32
C ILE A 94 22.87 0.91 5.91
N SER A 95 24.08 1.48 5.86
CA SER A 95 24.31 2.85 5.38
C SER A 95 23.90 3.09 3.93
N SER A 96 23.90 2.08 3.04
CA SER A 96 23.33 2.23 1.70
C SER A 96 21.80 2.13 1.69
N MET A 97 21.18 1.49 2.69
CA MET A 97 19.73 1.49 2.89
C MET A 97 19.22 2.82 3.49
N TRP A 98 20.08 3.55 4.22
CA TRP A 98 19.76 4.84 4.84
C TRP A 98 19.56 6.00 3.84
N GLY A 99 19.79 5.76 2.55
CA GLY A 99 19.63 6.76 1.48
C GLY A 99 18.72 6.31 0.34
N TRP A 100 18.12 5.12 0.41
CA TRP A 100 17.33 4.55 -0.69
C TRP A 100 16.15 3.75 -0.15
N CYS A 101 14.94 4.24 -0.44
CA CYS A 101 13.58 3.65 -0.41
C CYS A 101 13.14 2.67 0.72
N GLY A 102 13.99 2.24 1.65
CA GLY A 102 13.64 1.28 2.71
C GLY A 102 13.68 1.84 4.13
N LEU A 103 14.52 2.87 4.38
CA LEU A 103 14.55 3.65 5.61
C LEU A 103 14.91 5.08 5.24
N ASP A 104 13.91 5.94 5.21
CA ASP A 104 14.13 7.29 4.77
C ASP A 104 14.82 8.12 5.87
N ARG A 105 15.90 8.83 5.50
CA ARG A 105 16.66 9.69 6.40
C ARG A 105 16.09 11.10 6.42
N TRP A 106 15.64 11.54 7.60
CA TRP A 106 15.08 12.88 7.81
C TRP A 106 15.79 13.64 8.90
N THR A 107 15.88 14.96 8.72
CA THR A 107 16.23 15.90 9.80
C THR A 107 14.95 16.50 10.36
N MET A 108 14.69 16.31 11.66
CA MET A 108 13.46 16.71 12.38
C MET A 108 13.12 18.21 12.33
N VAL A 109 13.95 19.08 11.73
CA VAL A 109 13.65 20.53 11.65
C VAL A 109 12.54 20.86 10.65
N SER A 110 12.09 19.90 9.82
CA SER A 110 11.20 20.23 8.71
C SER A 110 10.42 19.04 8.14
N THR A 111 9.87 18.14 8.95
CA THR A 111 9.32 16.88 8.42
C THR A 111 7.95 17.06 7.74
N ILE A 112 7.97 17.55 6.50
CA ILE A 112 7.28 16.89 5.40
C ILE A 112 7.99 15.55 5.23
N ILE A 113 7.56 14.55 5.99
CA ILE A 113 7.96 13.15 5.73
C ILE A 113 7.40 12.84 4.33
N PRO A 114 8.18 12.34 3.35
CA PRO A 114 7.61 11.70 2.19
C PRO A 114 6.92 10.45 2.71
N ARG A 115 5.64 10.64 3.00
CA ARG A 115 4.66 9.64 3.38
C ARG A 115 4.28 8.85 2.14
N GLN A 116 5.26 8.29 1.44
CA GLN A 116 5.00 7.60 0.16
C GLN A 116 3.96 6.47 0.33
N ILE A 117 3.74 5.98 1.57
CA ILE A 117 2.79 4.89 1.89
C ILE A 117 1.98 5.17 3.19
N SER A 118 1.88 6.44 3.66
CA SER A 118 1.00 6.78 4.81
C SER A 118 -0.22 7.56 4.33
N TYR A 119 -1.42 7.16 4.78
CA TYR A 119 -2.67 7.87 4.46
C TYR A 119 -2.84 9.24 5.11
N ASN A 120 -2.06 9.54 6.15
CA ASN A 120 -2.13 10.86 6.73
C ASN A 120 -1.39 11.84 5.82
N ALA A 121 -1.95 13.02 5.57
CA ALA A 121 -1.30 14.17 4.92
C ALA A 121 -1.10 15.32 5.92
N ILE A 122 -0.05 16.13 5.73
CA ILE A 122 0.17 17.35 6.53
C ILE A 122 -0.29 18.50 5.67
N HIS A 123 -1.40 19.11 6.05
CA HIS A 123 -2.06 20.12 5.23
C HIS A 123 -1.57 21.53 5.57
N ARG A 124 -1.13 21.74 6.82
CA ARG A 124 -0.84 23.07 7.34
C ARG A 124 0.51 23.09 8.05
N HIS A 125 1.21 24.20 7.90
CA HIS A 125 2.53 24.38 8.51
C HIS A 125 2.46 24.31 10.05
N GLU A 126 1.34 24.72 10.64
CA GLU A 126 1.08 24.64 12.06
C GLU A 126 0.99 23.22 12.62
N ASP A 127 0.67 22.23 11.77
CA ASP A 127 0.52 20.82 12.17
C ASP A 127 1.88 20.09 12.25
N ILE A 128 2.97 20.76 11.87
CA ILE A 128 4.33 20.19 11.96
C ILE A 128 4.82 20.25 13.41
N ILE A 129 5.11 19.08 13.98
CA ILE A 129 5.71 18.92 15.32
C ILE A 129 7.18 19.34 15.34
N GLY A 130 7.67 19.80 16.48
CA GLY A 130 9.11 20.03 16.70
C GLY A 130 9.74 21.19 15.92
N ARG A 131 8.94 22.08 15.34
CA ARG A 131 9.43 23.26 14.59
C ARG A 131 10.37 24.17 15.38
N ASN A 132 10.24 24.19 16.71
CA ASN A 132 11.05 24.98 17.63
C ASN A 132 11.95 24.08 18.51
N SER A 133 12.12 22.81 18.14
CA SER A 133 12.94 21.85 18.87
C SER A 133 14.30 21.63 18.22
N GLU A 134 15.21 21.01 18.97
CA GLU A 134 16.50 20.57 18.45
C GLU A 134 16.31 19.58 17.28
N SER A 135 17.10 19.78 16.21
CA SER A 135 17.16 18.85 15.09
C SER A 135 17.67 17.49 15.52
N ARG A 136 16.99 16.43 15.09
CA ARG A 136 17.46 15.04 15.25
C ARG A 136 17.33 14.33 13.91
N THR A 137 18.20 13.35 13.69
CA THR A 137 18.06 12.46 12.54
C THR A 137 17.07 11.34 12.89
N LEU A 138 16.02 11.23 12.09
CA LEU A 138 15.00 10.18 12.15
C LEU A 138 15.19 9.27 10.93
N TYR A 139 15.23 7.96 11.15
CA TYR A 139 15.11 6.97 10.08
C TYR A 139 13.80 6.23 10.26
N GLY A 140 13.06 6.01 9.19
CA GLY A 140 11.78 5.34 9.34
C GLY A 140 11.15 4.87 8.05
N HIS A 141 10.10 4.09 8.23
CA HIS A 141 9.25 3.62 7.15
C HIS A 141 7.83 3.42 7.68
N SER A 142 6.85 3.78 6.86
CA SER A 142 5.44 3.46 7.08
C SER A 142 4.98 2.52 5.98
N GLY A 143 4.12 1.57 6.31
CA GLY A 143 3.60 0.59 5.37
C GLY A 143 2.13 0.38 5.61
N ILE A 144 1.41 0.12 4.51
CA ILE A 144 0.00 -0.21 4.54
C ILE A 144 -0.25 -1.41 3.65
N THR A 145 -1.12 -2.29 4.12
CA THR A 145 -1.68 -3.40 3.37
C THR A 145 -3.19 -3.41 3.58
N GLU A 146 -3.91 -4.39 3.03
CA GLU A 146 -5.34 -4.54 3.21
C GLU A 146 -5.69 -4.53 4.71
N GLY A 147 -6.30 -3.45 5.19
CA GLY A 147 -6.74 -3.32 6.58
C GLY A 147 -5.64 -3.27 7.66
N SER A 148 -4.36 -3.14 7.32
CA SER A 148 -3.26 -3.05 8.30
C SER A 148 -2.31 -1.91 7.99
N VAL A 149 -1.88 -1.18 9.02
CA VAL A 149 -0.91 -0.10 8.92
C VAL A 149 0.21 -0.28 9.94
N ALA A 150 1.44 0.04 9.56
CA ALA A 150 2.61 -0.10 10.38
C ALA A 150 3.54 1.11 10.20
N THR A 151 4.12 1.59 11.29
CA THR A 151 5.13 2.65 11.27
C THR A 151 6.26 2.30 12.21
N THR A 152 7.50 2.47 11.74
CA THR A 152 8.72 2.27 12.52
C THR A 152 9.63 3.48 12.38
N TYR A 153 10.08 4.01 13.53
CA TYR A 153 11.04 5.11 13.63
C TYR A 153 12.25 4.74 14.47
N LEU A 154 13.41 5.22 14.04
CA LEU A 154 14.72 5.06 14.67
C LEU A 154 15.35 6.44 14.86
N ILE A 155 15.80 6.72 16.08
CA ILE A 155 16.47 7.98 16.43
C ILE A 155 17.83 7.64 17.03
N PRO A 156 18.89 7.55 16.20
CA PRO A 156 20.19 7.06 16.67
C PRO A 156 20.82 7.94 17.74
N SER A 157 20.61 9.26 17.70
CA SER A 157 21.23 10.17 18.68
C SER A 157 20.75 9.97 20.11
N SER A 158 19.60 9.33 20.31
CA SER A 158 19.03 9.02 21.62
C SER A 158 18.86 7.51 21.85
N HIS A 159 19.39 6.66 20.96
CA HIS A 159 19.21 5.21 20.98
C HIS A 159 17.75 4.79 21.18
N SER A 160 16.83 5.52 20.54
CA SER A 160 15.39 5.33 20.70
C SER A 160 14.78 4.75 19.44
N ALA A 161 13.75 3.93 19.61
CA ALA A 161 12.94 3.40 18.53
C ALA A 161 11.45 3.48 18.90
N ILE A 162 10.61 3.71 17.89
CA ILE A 162 9.16 3.67 18.00
C ILE A 162 8.67 2.65 16.97
N VAL A 163 7.85 1.69 17.41
CA VAL A 163 7.22 0.70 16.54
C VAL A 163 5.74 0.70 16.86
N VAL A 164 4.91 0.97 15.85
CA VAL A 164 3.46 0.94 15.98
C VAL A 164 2.87 0.07 14.89
N LEU A 165 2.03 -0.89 15.27
CA LEU A 165 1.31 -1.80 14.38
C LEU A 165 -0.19 -1.67 14.67
N SER A 166 -1.01 -1.52 13.64
CA SER A 166 -2.47 -1.55 13.72
C SER A 166 -3.02 -2.51 12.66
N ASN A 167 -3.92 -3.39 13.07
CA ASN A 167 -4.62 -4.32 12.19
C ASN A 167 -5.99 -3.76 11.75
N ALA A 168 -6.12 -2.45 11.74
CA ALA A 168 -7.32 -1.73 11.36
C ALA A 168 -6.93 -0.52 10.49
N ALA A 169 -7.58 -0.37 9.34
CA ALA A 169 -7.43 0.78 8.46
C ALA A 169 -8.79 1.33 7.99
N TYR A 170 -8.79 2.63 7.69
CA TYR A 170 -9.91 3.33 7.05
C TYR A 170 -9.29 4.49 6.23
N ALA A 171 -9.94 5.65 6.17
CA ALA A 171 -9.43 6.87 5.55
C ALA A 171 -8.30 7.56 6.34
N GLY A 172 -7.43 6.83 7.04
CA GLY A 172 -6.31 7.38 7.81
C GLY A 172 -5.34 6.31 8.29
N ASP A 173 -4.19 6.73 8.80
CA ASP A 173 -3.13 5.85 9.28
C ASP A 173 -2.94 6.02 10.80
N ALA A 174 -3.52 5.10 11.56
CA ALA A 174 -3.40 5.09 13.01
C ALA A 174 -1.96 4.83 13.49
N SER A 175 -1.14 4.12 12.72
CA SER A 175 0.24 3.79 13.11
C SER A 175 1.14 5.02 13.03
N ASP A 176 1.03 5.79 11.95
CA ASP A 176 1.79 7.02 11.76
C ASP A 176 1.35 8.09 12.77
N ALA A 177 0.03 8.29 12.91
CA ALA A 177 -0.55 9.20 13.90
C ALA A 177 -0.02 8.94 15.33
N THR A 178 -0.10 7.68 15.77
CA THR A 178 0.39 7.28 17.09
C THR A 178 1.89 7.48 17.22
N SER A 179 2.66 7.17 16.17
CA SER A 179 4.11 7.33 16.16
C SER A 179 4.52 8.80 16.31
N GLN A 180 3.80 9.73 15.68
CA GLN A 180 4.04 11.16 15.82
C GLN A 180 3.68 11.69 17.22
N ILE A 181 2.58 11.21 17.81
CA ILE A 181 2.22 11.52 19.20
C ILE A 181 3.32 11.04 20.16
N MET A 182 3.80 9.80 19.98
CA MET A 182 4.90 9.25 20.77
C MET A 182 6.19 10.04 20.58
N LEU A 183 6.50 10.45 19.35
CA LEU A 183 7.69 11.24 19.03
C LEU A 183 7.66 12.60 19.72
N GLN A 184 6.51 13.29 19.68
CA GLN A 184 6.30 14.56 20.38
C GLN A 184 6.48 14.40 21.88
N ALA A 185 5.93 13.35 22.48
CA ALA A 185 6.04 13.09 23.91
C ALA A 185 7.46 12.69 24.34
N LEU A 186 8.14 11.84 23.55
CA LEU A 186 9.45 11.30 23.89
C LEU A 186 10.54 12.38 23.93
N PHE A 187 10.43 13.40 23.07
CA PHE A 187 11.42 14.47 22.93
C PHE A 187 10.92 15.84 23.38
N ASP A 188 9.76 15.90 24.04
CA ASP A 188 9.10 17.14 24.48
C ASP A 188 9.09 18.21 23.39
N LEU A 189 8.62 17.82 22.19
CA LEU A 189 8.73 18.65 21.00
C LEU A 189 7.88 19.92 21.11
N GLN A 190 8.45 21.02 20.63
CA GLN A 190 7.87 22.36 20.67
C GLN A 190 7.65 22.89 19.25
N PRO A 191 6.53 23.57 18.96
CA PRO A 191 5.34 23.63 19.83
C PRO A 191 4.67 22.25 19.94
N SER A 192 3.94 22.03 21.03
CA SER A 192 3.03 20.89 21.14
C SER A 192 1.86 21.09 20.19
N VAL A 193 1.68 20.16 19.25
CA VAL A 193 0.62 20.19 18.23
C VAL A 193 -0.50 19.23 18.64
N ASN A 194 -1.75 19.66 18.46
CA ASN A 194 -2.91 18.76 18.52
C ASN A 194 -3.01 17.95 17.22
N LEU A 195 -2.30 16.82 17.18
CA LEU A 195 -2.26 15.94 16.02
C LEU A 195 -3.64 15.34 15.67
N VAL A 196 -4.54 15.16 16.64
CA VAL A 196 -5.87 14.57 16.39
C VAL A 196 -6.67 15.39 15.39
N ALA A 197 -6.70 16.71 15.55
CA ALA A 197 -7.42 17.59 14.63
C ALA A 197 -6.83 17.57 13.20
N ALA A 198 -5.50 17.47 13.09
CA ALA A 198 -4.82 17.36 11.79
C ALA A 198 -5.16 16.03 11.09
N ILE A 199 -5.23 14.94 11.84
CA ILE A 199 -5.60 13.62 11.34
C ILE A 199 -7.07 13.59 10.89
N GLU A 200 -7.98 14.21 11.64
CA GLU A 200 -9.39 14.32 11.25
C GLU A 200 -9.57 15.07 9.94
N LEU A 201 -8.80 16.15 9.71
CA LEU A 201 -8.79 16.88 8.45
C LEU A 201 -8.31 15.99 7.30
N SER A 202 -7.17 15.31 7.49
CA SER A 202 -6.63 14.38 6.48
C SER A 202 -7.60 13.27 6.13
N ARG A 203 -8.33 12.74 7.13
CA ARG A 203 -9.35 11.73 6.92
C ARG A 203 -10.48 12.24 6.06
N ASN A 204 -11.01 13.42 6.37
CA ASN A 204 -12.12 14.01 5.63
C ASN A 204 -11.71 14.29 4.17
N GLU A 205 -10.52 14.84 3.93
CA GLU A 205 -10.03 15.06 2.57
C GLU A 205 -9.91 13.75 1.78
N ARG A 206 -9.47 12.66 2.40
CA ARG A 206 -9.36 11.36 1.73
C ARG A 206 -10.73 10.83 1.30
N LEU A 207 -11.74 10.98 2.16
CA LEU A 207 -13.13 10.63 1.84
C LEU A 207 -13.68 11.52 0.72
N GLU A 208 -13.48 12.83 0.79
CA GLU A 208 -13.89 13.76 -0.27
C GLU A 208 -13.21 13.46 -1.62
N ARG A 209 -11.93 13.06 -1.62
CA ARG A 209 -11.23 12.61 -2.84
C ARG A 209 -11.85 11.36 -3.42
N HIS A 210 -12.21 10.38 -2.59
CA HIS A 210 -12.92 9.18 -3.04
C HIS A 210 -14.26 9.55 -3.67
N GLU A 211 -15.07 10.38 -3.01
CA GLU A 211 -16.36 10.85 -3.54
C GLU A 211 -16.18 11.56 -4.88
N LYS A 212 -15.18 12.44 -5.00
CA LYS A 212 -14.86 13.13 -6.25
C LYS A 212 -14.45 12.15 -7.36
N MET A 213 -13.62 11.15 -7.04
CA MET A 213 -13.23 10.11 -7.98
C MET A 213 -14.47 9.36 -8.52
N ILE A 214 -15.40 8.98 -7.64
CA ILE A 214 -16.64 8.33 -8.03
C ILE A 214 -17.53 9.25 -8.87
N SER A 215 -17.65 10.54 -8.51
CA SER A 215 -18.41 11.51 -9.32
C SER A 215 -17.87 11.61 -10.74
N ILE A 216 -16.55 11.75 -10.90
CA ILE A 216 -15.91 11.84 -12.22
C ILE A 216 -16.12 10.53 -13.00
N TRP A 217 -16.00 9.38 -12.34
CA TRP A 217 -16.29 8.08 -12.95
C TRP A 217 -17.73 8.04 -13.50
N GLN A 218 -18.71 8.50 -12.73
CA GLN A 218 -20.13 8.53 -13.13
C GLN A 218 -20.38 9.49 -14.30
N GLU A 219 -19.78 10.68 -14.28
CA GLU A 219 -19.91 11.68 -15.34
C GLU A 219 -19.39 11.19 -16.69
N ASN A 220 -18.34 10.35 -16.67
CA ASN A 220 -17.73 9.81 -17.88
C ASN A 220 -18.37 8.48 -18.34
N ARG A 221 -19.37 7.97 -17.62
CA ARG A 221 -20.02 6.68 -17.91
C ARG A 221 -21.17 6.82 -18.89
N ASP A 222 -21.15 6.04 -19.97
CA ASP A 222 -22.23 5.97 -20.96
C ASP A 222 -22.43 4.53 -21.46
N VAL A 223 -23.25 3.78 -20.72
CA VAL A 223 -23.59 2.37 -21.03
C VAL A 223 -24.36 2.25 -22.34
N SER A 224 -25.01 3.30 -22.83
CA SER A 224 -25.75 3.23 -24.10
C SER A 224 -24.83 2.99 -25.30
N LYS A 225 -23.55 3.30 -25.15
CA LYS A 225 -22.51 3.03 -26.15
C LYS A 225 -21.98 1.60 -26.09
N TYR A 226 -22.16 0.89 -24.98
CA TYR A 226 -21.61 -0.45 -24.78
C TYR A 226 -22.29 -1.46 -25.71
N LYS A 227 -21.50 -2.15 -26.54
CA LYS A 227 -22.02 -3.08 -27.56
C LYS A 227 -21.36 -4.46 -27.56
N ALA A 228 -20.24 -4.62 -26.86
CA ALA A 228 -19.50 -5.87 -26.84
C ALA A 228 -20.34 -7.00 -26.22
N THR A 229 -20.25 -8.19 -26.80
CA THR A 229 -20.82 -9.39 -26.19
C THR A 229 -19.80 -10.03 -25.25
N PRO A 230 -20.23 -10.75 -24.21
CA PRO A 230 -19.29 -11.39 -23.29
C PRO A 230 -18.39 -12.42 -23.99
N GLU A 231 -18.87 -13.07 -25.06
CA GLU A 231 -18.10 -14.00 -25.90
C GLU A 231 -16.86 -13.34 -26.51
N GLU A 232 -16.97 -12.08 -26.94
CA GLU A 232 -15.86 -11.35 -27.57
C GLU A 232 -14.73 -11.04 -26.58
N LEU A 233 -15.10 -10.75 -25.33
CA LEU A 233 -14.20 -10.23 -24.30
C LEU A 233 -13.54 -11.32 -23.45
N VAL A 234 -14.14 -12.50 -23.34
CA VAL A 234 -13.55 -13.62 -22.60
C VAL A 234 -12.19 -14.00 -23.20
N GLY A 235 -11.21 -14.20 -22.32
CA GLY A 235 -9.87 -14.62 -22.71
C GLY A 235 -8.82 -14.27 -21.67
N SER A 236 -7.59 -14.71 -21.94
CA SER A 236 -6.39 -14.35 -21.18
C SER A 236 -5.65 -13.24 -21.90
N TYR A 237 -5.26 -12.21 -21.17
CA TYR A 237 -4.58 -11.03 -21.67
C TYR A 237 -3.22 -10.93 -20.99
N ILE A 238 -2.14 -10.87 -21.76
CA ILE A 238 -0.77 -10.84 -21.26
C ILE A 238 -0.20 -9.43 -21.44
N GLY A 239 0.26 -8.85 -20.34
CA GLY A 239 0.92 -7.55 -20.33
C GLY A 239 2.18 -7.59 -19.49
N LEU A 240 3.04 -6.59 -19.67
CA LEU A 240 4.30 -6.45 -18.93
C LEU A 240 5.21 -7.69 -19.06
N ASN A 241 5.10 -8.43 -20.18
CA ASN A 241 5.82 -9.66 -20.52
C ASN A 241 5.60 -10.88 -19.60
N VAL A 242 5.00 -10.73 -18.42
CA VAL A 242 4.89 -11.80 -17.42
C VAL A 242 3.53 -11.85 -16.71
N SER A 243 2.72 -10.80 -16.78
CA SER A 243 1.49 -10.70 -16.01
C SER A 243 0.29 -11.10 -16.86
N ARG A 244 -0.68 -11.78 -16.25
CA ARG A 244 -1.92 -12.21 -16.90
C ARG A 244 -3.15 -11.58 -16.23
N ILE A 245 -4.07 -11.10 -17.06
CA ILE A 245 -5.42 -10.71 -16.67
C ILE A 245 -6.38 -11.66 -17.39
N ASN A 246 -7.26 -12.33 -16.65
CA ASN A 246 -8.27 -13.20 -17.24
C ASN A 246 -9.63 -12.53 -17.16
N ILE A 247 -10.31 -12.46 -18.30
CA ILE A 247 -11.72 -12.06 -18.37
C ILE A 247 -12.54 -13.33 -18.49
N ILE A 248 -13.36 -13.61 -17.49
CA ILE A 248 -14.14 -14.84 -17.35
C ILE A 248 -15.63 -14.54 -17.28
N ARG A 249 -16.46 -15.57 -17.51
CA ARG A 249 -17.91 -15.46 -17.32
C ARG A 249 -18.28 -15.32 -15.86
N SER A 250 -19.31 -14.53 -15.60
CA SER A 250 -19.90 -14.38 -14.28
C SER A 250 -21.38 -14.06 -14.35
N ASP A 251 -22.19 -14.89 -13.70
CA ASP A 251 -23.64 -14.69 -13.60
C ASP A 251 -24.01 -13.63 -12.54
N LYS A 252 -23.03 -13.11 -11.80
CA LYS A 252 -23.20 -12.13 -10.73
C LYS A 252 -23.11 -10.69 -11.22
N SER A 253 -22.70 -10.49 -12.47
CA SER A 253 -22.42 -9.17 -13.04
C SER A 253 -23.46 -8.78 -14.11
N PRO A 254 -23.82 -7.48 -14.22
CA PRO A 254 -24.59 -6.97 -15.34
C PRO A 254 -23.95 -7.18 -16.73
N SER A 255 -22.63 -7.23 -16.82
CA SER A 255 -21.93 -7.52 -18.08
C SER A 255 -21.86 -9.01 -18.38
N GLY A 256 -22.17 -9.88 -17.42
CA GLY A 256 -21.92 -11.32 -17.53
C GLY A 256 -20.43 -11.69 -17.38
N LEU A 257 -19.58 -10.77 -16.92
CA LEU A 257 -18.12 -10.93 -16.86
C LEU A 257 -17.52 -10.57 -15.50
N ALA A 258 -16.38 -11.18 -15.20
CA ALA A 258 -15.49 -10.83 -14.09
C ALA A 258 -14.03 -10.83 -14.56
N VAL A 259 -13.18 -10.12 -13.84
CA VAL A 259 -11.72 -10.13 -14.01
C VAL A 259 -11.06 -10.95 -12.91
N VAL A 260 -10.01 -11.70 -13.26
CA VAL A 260 -9.12 -12.41 -12.34
C VAL A 260 -7.68 -12.01 -12.66
N PHE A 261 -6.96 -11.47 -11.68
CA PHE A 261 -5.58 -11.04 -11.80
C PHE A 261 -4.61 -12.18 -11.46
N ALA A 262 -3.55 -12.31 -12.26
CA ALA A 262 -2.43 -13.23 -12.01
C ALA A 262 -2.85 -14.68 -11.72
N ASP A 263 -3.93 -15.15 -12.35
CA ASP A 263 -4.49 -16.50 -12.17
C ASP A 263 -4.96 -16.81 -10.72
N GLN A 264 -5.23 -15.76 -9.91
CA GLN A 264 -5.65 -15.89 -8.52
C GLN A 264 -7.15 -15.66 -8.36
N GLU A 265 -7.95 -16.71 -8.18
CA GLU A 265 -9.42 -16.59 -8.02
C GLU A 265 -9.82 -15.67 -6.85
N SER A 266 -8.98 -15.55 -5.80
CA SER A 266 -9.22 -14.61 -4.70
C SER A 266 -9.17 -13.14 -5.10
N SER A 267 -8.57 -12.81 -6.25
CA SER A 267 -8.52 -11.46 -6.84
C SER A 267 -9.73 -11.13 -7.71
N ARG A 268 -10.71 -12.04 -7.80
CA ARG A 268 -11.85 -11.89 -8.68
C ARG A 268 -12.65 -10.63 -8.39
N CYS A 269 -12.86 -9.81 -9.41
CA CYS A 269 -13.74 -8.64 -9.36
C CYS A 269 -14.80 -8.73 -10.46
N GLU A 270 -16.06 -8.48 -10.11
CA GLU A 270 -17.15 -8.40 -11.09
C GLU A 270 -16.96 -7.16 -11.97
N LEU A 271 -17.19 -7.30 -13.28
CA LEU A 271 -16.99 -6.22 -14.26
C LEU A 271 -18.32 -5.62 -14.67
N GLU A 272 -18.49 -4.31 -14.70
CA GLU A 272 -19.72 -3.68 -15.18
C GLU A 272 -19.50 -2.91 -16.49
N PRO A 273 -20.54 -2.81 -17.36
CA PRO A 273 -20.45 -1.96 -18.54
C PRO A 273 -20.14 -0.51 -18.17
N TYR A 274 -19.21 0.11 -18.88
CA TYR A 274 -18.80 1.49 -18.64
C TYR A 274 -19.03 2.40 -19.84
N ASN A 275 -18.37 2.11 -20.97
CA ASN A 275 -18.46 2.86 -22.24
C ASN A 275 -18.48 1.89 -23.43
N SER A 276 -18.11 2.29 -24.66
CA SER A 276 -18.29 1.48 -25.87
C SER A 276 -17.73 0.06 -25.80
N ASP A 277 -16.41 -0.04 -25.62
CA ASP A 277 -15.68 -1.30 -25.45
C ASP A 277 -14.89 -1.23 -24.14
N SER A 278 -15.55 -0.75 -23.07
CA SER A 278 -14.90 -0.58 -21.77
C SER A 278 -15.73 -1.19 -20.64
N LEU A 279 -15.04 -1.87 -19.73
CA LEU A 279 -15.60 -2.43 -18.51
C LEU A 279 -14.94 -1.80 -17.30
N SER A 280 -15.72 -1.65 -16.22
CA SER A 280 -15.25 -1.14 -14.93
C SER A 280 -15.22 -2.25 -13.88
N TYR A 281 -14.22 -2.28 -13.02
CA TYR A 281 -14.21 -3.02 -11.76
C TYR A 281 -14.03 -2.10 -10.54
N LEU A 282 -14.12 -0.77 -10.75
CA LEU A 282 -13.90 0.24 -9.71
C LEU A 282 -14.88 0.01 -8.53
N PRO A 283 -14.38 -0.13 -7.30
CA PRO A 283 -15.24 -0.15 -6.11
C PRO A 283 -15.95 1.19 -5.94
N MET A 284 -17.26 1.16 -5.71
CA MET A 284 -18.01 2.40 -5.46
C MET A 284 -17.81 2.89 -4.02
N LYS A 285 -17.58 1.95 -3.10
CA LYS A 285 -17.43 2.23 -1.67
C LYS A 285 -15.98 2.35 -1.25
N HIS A 286 -15.70 3.22 -0.29
CA HIS A 286 -14.34 3.46 0.17
C HIS A 286 -13.76 2.24 0.89
N GLU A 287 -14.54 1.62 1.78
CA GLU A 287 -14.13 0.43 2.51
C GLU A 287 -13.80 -0.76 1.60
N GLU A 288 -14.49 -0.86 0.45
CA GLU A 288 -14.24 -1.91 -0.53
C GLU A 288 -12.92 -1.67 -1.28
N THR A 289 -12.56 -0.41 -1.52
CA THR A 289 -11.26 -0.02 -2.09
C THR A 289 -10.11 -0.49 -1.18
N ILE A 290 -10.25 -0.27 0.13
CA ILE A 290 -9.28 -0.75 1.13
C ILE A 290 -9.25 -2.26 1.22
N ALA A 291 -10.43 -2.91 1.25
CA ALA A 291 -10.54 -4.36 1.38
C ALA A 291 -9.93 -5.12 0.18
N ARG A 292 -9.91 -4.50 -1.00
CA ARG A 292 -9.29 -5.03 -2.21
C ARG A 292 -7.81 -4.68 -2.36
N GLY A 293 -7.21 -3.94 -1.42
CA GLY A 293 -5.81 -3.53 -1.51
C GLY A 293 -5.54 -2.48 -2.58
N MET A 294 -6.57 -1.74 -3.03
CA MET A 294 -6.46 -0.65 -4.01
C MET A 294 -5.96 0.63 -3.33
N ILE A 295 -4.81 0.51 -2.65
CA ILE A 295 -4.17 1.55 -1.86
C ILE A 295 -3.57 2.60 -2.81
N ASP A 296 -3.84 3.88 -2.54
CA ASP A 296 -3.33 5.02 -3.31
C ASP A 296 -3.75 5.06 -4.79
N TRP A 297 -4.83 4.37 -5.10
CA TRP A 297 -5.54 4.47 -6.36
C TRP A 297 -6.71 5.46 -6.23
N ASP A 298 -6.39 6.75 -6.17
CA ASP A 298 -7.37 7.86 -6.04
C ASP A 298 -7.78 8.50 -7.37
N TYR A 299 -7.60 7.76 -8.47
CA TYR A 299 -7.99 8.15 -9.82
C TYR A 299 -8.84 7.05 -10.47
N TRP A 300 -9.96 7.46 -11.08
CA TRP A 300 -11.01 6.53 -11.50
C TRP A 300 -10.62 5.61 -12.67
N THR A 301 -9.67 6.03 -13.51
CA THR A 301 -9.26 5.27 -14.70
C THR A 301 -8.58 3.95 -14.37
N VAL A 302 -8.05 3.80 -13.15
CA VAL A 302 -7.48 2.55 -12.64
C VAL A 302 -8.48 1.40 -12.72
N GLY A 303 -9.75 1.67 -12.49
CA GLY A 303 -10.79 0.66 -12.46
C GLY A 303 -11.34 0.31 -13.84
N ILE A 304 -10.75 0.82 -14.93
CA ILE A 304 -11.29 0.69 -16.29
C ILE A 304 -10.37 -0.13 -17.18
N PHE A 305 -10.94 -1.13 -17.86
CA PHE A 305 -10.32 -1.79 -18.99
C PHE A 305 -10.93 -1.28 -20.29
N ASN A 306 -10.10 -0.88 -21.24
CA ASN A 306 -10.53 -0.50 -22.59
C ASN A 306 -10.11 -1.60 -23.56
N PHE A 307 -11.06 -2.33 -24.11
CA PHE A 307 -10.79 -3.42 -25.05
C PHE A 307 -10.41 -2.85 -26.42
N VAL A 308 -9.37 -3.44 -26.99
CA VAL A 308 -8.79 -3.02 -28.26
C VAL A 308 -9.20 -4.00 -29.34
N ARG A 309 -9.84 -3.50 -30.39
CA ARG A 309 -10.17 -4.28 -31.59
C ARG A 309 -9.11 -4.14 -32.67
N GLN A 310 -9.08 -5.10 -33.60
CA GLN A 310 -8.09 -5.16 -34.68
C GLN A 310 -8.06 -3.88 -35.55
N ASP A 311 -9.22 -3.31 -35.87
CA ASP A 311 -9.33 -1.98 -36.48
C ASP A 311 -9.70 -0.95 -35.41
N ARG A 312 -8.68 -0.33 -34.81
CA ARG A 312 -8.83 0.66 -33.73
C ARG A 312 -9.65 1.88 -34.16
N ASP A 313 -9.37 2.41 -35.35
CA ASP A 313 -9.98 3.66 -35.84
C ASP A 313 -11.47 3.48 -36.10
N ARG A 314 -11.87 2.29 -36.57
CA ARG A 314 -13.28 1.98 -36.87
C ARG A 314 -14.01 1.26 -35.76
N GLN A 315 -13.30 0.87 -34.68
CA GLN A 315 -13.83 0.05 -33.59
C GLN A 315 -14.50 -1.23 -34.14
N GLN A 316 -13.79 -1.94 -35.02
CA GLN A 316 -14.30 -3.11 -35.73
C GLN A 316 -13.33 -4.30 -35.67
N GLY A 317 -13.90 -5.50 -35.85
CA GLY A 317 -13.17 -6.75 -35.84
C GLY A 317 -13.05 -7.37 -34.44
N ASP A 318 -12.23 -8.41 -34.37
CA ASP A 318 -12.00 -9.17 -33.15
C ASP A 318 -11.23 -8.34 -32.12
N VAL A 319 -11.50 -8.63 -30.85
CA VAL A 319 -10.74 -8.05 -29.72
C VAL A 319 -9.38 -8.71 -29.67
N VAL A 320 -8.34 -7.90 -29.84
CA VAL A 320 -6.93 -8.32 -29.89
C VAL A 320 -6.18 -8.02 -28.59
N GLY A 321 -6.78 -7.25 -27.68
CA GLY A 321 -6.18 -6.94 -26.39
C GLY A 321 -7.06 -6.04 -25.52
N LEU A 322 -6.50 -5.60 -24.40
CA LEU A 322 -7.08 -4.56 -23.55
C LEU A 322 -5.99 -3.55 -23.13
N GLU A 323 -6.37 -2.29 -22.98
CA GLU A 323 -5.55 -1.23 -22.43
C GLU A 323 -5.97 -0.96 -20.99
N TRP A 324 -4.98 -0.92 -20.10
CA TRP A 324 -5.18 -0.64 -18.69
C TRP A 324 -4.22 0.46 -18.23
N LYS A 325 -4.78 1.46 -17.55
CA LYS A 325 -4.02 2.56 -16.94
C LYS A 325 -3.98 2.37 -15.42
N TRP A 326 -2.98 1.63 -14.94
CA TRP A 326 -2.80 1.33 -13.51
C TRP A 326 -1.95 2.37 -12.75
N ASP A 327 -1.49 3.42 -13.42
CA ASP A 327 -0.79 4.56 -12.85
C ASP A 327 -1.34 5.85 -13.49
N GLU A 328 -1.68 6.86 -12.68
CA GLU A 328 -2.21 8.13 -13.15
C GLU A 328 -1.24 8.87 -14.09
N TYR A 329 0.06 8.72 -13.84
CA TYR A 329 1.13 9.47 -14.50
C TYR A 329 1.70 8.73 -15.72
N ASP A 330 1.31 7.48 -15.95
CA ASP A 330 1.75 6.69 -17.09
C ASP A 330 0.70 6.64 -18.21
N TYR A 331 1.14 6.19 -19.39
CA TYR A 331 0.25 5.85 -20.49
C TYR A 331 -0.45 4.51 -20.22
N PRO A 332 -1.68 4.30 -20.73
CA PRO A 332 -2.29 2.97 -20.69
C PRO A 332 -1.39 1.96 -21.39
N ALA A 333 -1.10 0.83 -20.76
CA ALA A 333 -0.37 -0.23 -21.44
C ALA A 333 -1.30 -1.27 -22.03
N LEU A 334 -0.88 -1.79 -23.18
CA LEU A 334 -1.57 -2.83 -23.90
C LEU A 334 -1.24 -4.20 -23.29
N TRP A 335 -2.29 -4.98 -23.07
CA TRP A 335 -2.26 -6.38 -22.71
C TRP A 335 -2.82 -7.16 -23.90
N GLU A 336 -1.98 -7.96 -24.55
CA GLU A 336 -2.32 -8.69 -25.76
C GLU A 336 -3.17 -9.91 -25.42
N LYS A 337 -4.22 -10.15 -26.19
CA LYS A 337 -5.06 -11.34 -26.03
C LYS A 337 -4.26 -12.56 -26.48
N GLU A 338 -4.14 -13.56 -25.61
CA GLU A 338 -3.52 -14.84 -25.91
C GLU A 338 -4.39 -15.58 -26.96
N GLN A 339 -3.75 -16.08 -28.02
CA GLN A 339 -4.42 -16.68 -29.19
C GLN A 339 -5.06 -18.04 -28.89
#